data_AF-A0A6F8XBK6-F1
#
_entry.id   AF-A0A6F8XBK6-F1
#
_cell.length_a   1.000
_cell.length_b   1.000
_cell.length_c   1.000
_cell.angle_alpha   90.00
_cell.angle_beta   90.00
_cell.angle_gamma   90.00
#
_symmetry.space_group_name_H-M   'P 1'
#
loop_
_entity.id
_entity.type
_entity.pdbx_description
1 polymer ?
#
loop_
_entity_poly.entity_id
_entity_poly.type
_entity_poly.pdbx_seq_one_letter_code
_entity_poly.pdbx_strand_id
1 'polypeptide(L)' 'MTWHEDRPIYVTVSIGVACLNDGGFANSTELINAADKSMYFIKHSGRCGIAVYGH' A
#
# COMPACT_ATOMS: atom_id res chain seq x y z
N MET A 1 -7.87 28.19 2.38
CA MET A 1 -7.71 27.01 3.26
C MET A 1 -7.15 27.52 4.57
N THR A 2 -7.84 27.30 5.68
CA THR A 2 -7.40 27.68 7.02
C THR A 2 -6.85 26.42 7.69
N TRP A 3 -5.57 26.44 8.05
CA TRP A 3 -4.91 25.34 8.75
C TRP A 3 -5.21 25.44 10.25
N HIS A 4 -5.59 24.32 10.86
CA HIS A 4 -5.87 24.24 12.30
C HIS A 4 -4.75 23.45 12.97
N GLU A 5 -3.84 24.14 13.66
CA GLU A 5 -2.68 23.54 14.32
C GLU A 5 -3.01 22.93 15.70
N ASP A 6 -4.12 23.36 16.33
CA ASP A 6 -4.44 23.04 17.73
C ASP A 6 -5.26 21.74 17.94
N ARG A 7 -5.39 20.88 16.93
CA ARG A 7 -6.15 19.62 17.05
C ARG A 7 -5.35 18.42 16.53
N PRO A 8 -5.36 17.27 17.26
CA PRO A 8 -4.67 16.07 16.81
C PRO A 8 -5.30 15.53 15.52
N ILE A 9 -4.45 15.15 14.57
CA ILE A 9 -4.86 14.48 13.33
C ILE A 9 -4.54 12.99 13.46
N TYR A 10 -5.58 12.15 13.38
CA TYR A 10 -5.43 10.71 13.39
C TYR A 10 -5.27 10.22 11.95
N VAL A 11 -4.12 9.63 11.64
CA VAL A 11 -3.76 9.17 10.30
C VAL A 11 -3.51 7.67 10.31
N THR A 12 -4.02 6.97 9.30
CA THR A 12 -3.71 5.57 9.03
C THR A 12 -3.16 5.42 7.62
N VAL A 13 -2.48 4.30 7.37
CA VAL A 13 -1.92 3.95 6.06
C VAL A 13 -2.40 2.58 5.61
N SER A 14 -2.46 2.38 4.29
CA SER A 14 -2.67 1.06 3.67
C SER A 14 -1.40 0.72 2.90
N ILE A 15 -0.83 -0.46 3.16
CA ILE A 15 0.49 -0.83 2.65
C ILE A 15 0.34 -2.07 1.77
N GLY A 16 0.93 -2.02 0.58
CA GLY A 16 1.12 -3.17 -0.29
C GLY A 16 2.61 -3.47 -0.40
N VAL A 17 2.96 -4.74 -0.27
CA VAL A 17 4.34 -5.22 -0.28
C VAL A 17 4.51 -6.20 -1.42
N ALA A 18 5.64 -6.14 -2.12
CA ALA A 18 6.07 -7.16 -3.08
C ALA A 18 7.59 -7.30 -3.00
N CYS A 19 8.09 -8.53 -3.10
CA CYS A 19 9.53 -8.80 -3.16
C CYS A 19 9.90 -9.43 -4.52
N LEU A 20 11.11 -9.15 -5.00
CA LEU A 20 11.63 -9.71 -6.26
C LEU A 20 11.53 -11.24 -6.32
N ASN A 21 11.72 -11.91 -5.18
CA ASN A 21 11.71 -13.36 -5.08
C ASN A 21 10.31 -13.98 -5.13
N ASP A 22 9.24 -13.20 -4.91
CA ASP A 22 7.88 -13.73 -4.73
C ASP A 22 7.07 -13.79 -6.05
N GLY A 23 7.52 -13.08 -7.09
CA GLY A 23 6.72 -12.87 -8.31
C GLY A 23 7.42 -13.11 -9.64
N GLY A 24 8.72 -13.43 -9.65
CA GLY A 24 9.46 -13.64 -10.90
C GLY A 24 9.37 -12.45 -11.86
N PHE A 25 9.34 -11.23 -11.32
CA PHE A 25 9.12 -10.01 -12.09
C PHE A 25 10.23 -9.78 -13.11
N ALA A 26 9.86 -9.50 -14.36
CA ALA A 26 10.82 -9.28 -15.43
C ALA A 26 11.51 -7.91 -15.33
N ASN A 27 10.90 -6.96 -14.62
CA ASN A 27 11.36 -5.59 -14.48
C ASN A 27 10.81 -4.91 -13.22
N SER A 28 11.34 -3.73 -12.89
CA SER A 28 10.92 -2.94 -11.73
C SER A 28 9.47 -2.45 -11.81
N THR A 29 8.95 -2.20 -13.01
CA THR A 29 7.56 -1.76 -13.20
C THR A 29 6.57 -2.83 -12.75
N GLU A 30 6.83 -4.10 -13.08
CA GLU A 30 6.01 -5.22 -12.65
C GLU A 30 6.02 -5.40 -11.12
N LEU A 31 7.19 -5.27 -10.49
CA LEU A 31 7.33 -5.30 -9.03
C LEU A 31 6.51 -4.18 -8.36
N ILE A 32 6.62 -2.95 -8.87
CA ILE A 32 5.87 -1.79 -8.33
C ILE A 32 4.36 -1.99 -8.53
N ASN A 33 3.94 -2.47 -9.70
CA ASN A 33 2.53 -2.76 -9.98
C ASN A 33 1.97 -3.84 -9.06
N ALA A 34 2.77 -4.85 -8.69
CA ALA A 34 2.37 -5.87 -7.73
C ALA A 34 2.14 -5.28 -6.34
N ALA A 35 3.06 -4.45 -5.84
CA ALA A 35 2.90 -3.75 -4.56
C ALA A 35 1.70 -2.79 -4.59
N ASP A 36 1.50 -2.03 -5.67
CA ASP A 36 0.37 -1.11 -5.82
C ASP A 36 -0.98 -1.87 -5.81
N LYS A 37 -1.09 -2.99 -6.54
CA LYS A 37 -2.29 -3.84 -6.52
C LYS A 37 -2.62 -4.36 -5.13
N SER A 38 -1.63 -4.85 -4.38
CA SER A 38 -1.82 -5.29 -3.00
C SER A 38 -2.29 -4.16 -2.07
N MET A 39 -1.73 -2.96 -2.23
CA MET A 39 -2.16 -1.77 -1.49
C MET A 39 -3.60 -1.39 -1.84
N TYR A 40 -3.94 -1.44 -3.13
CA TYR A 40 -5.27 -1.11 -3.64
C TYR A 40 -6.32 -2.11 -3.14
N PHE A 41 -5.97 -3.40 -3.03
CA PHE A 41 -6.80 -4.41 -2.39
C PHE A 41 -7.15 -4.01 -0.95
N ILE A 42 -6.14 -3.71 -0.11
CA ILE A 42 -6.41 -3.28 1.29
C ILE A 42 -7.27 -2.02 1.37
N LYS A 43 -7.08 -1.06 0.45
CA LYS A 43 -7.95 0.12 0.40
C LYS A 43 -9.42 -0.23 0.20
N HIS A 44 -9.71 -1.30 -0.54
CA HIS A 44 -11.07 -1.80 -0.78
C HIS A 44 -11.56 -2.74 0.33
N SER A 45 -10.65 -3.33 1.11
CA SER A 45 -10.95 -4.21 2.25
C SER A 45 -11.19 -3.47 3.57
N GLY A 46 -11.16 -2.13 3.59
CA GLY A 46 -11.40 -1.33 4.79
C GLY A 46 -10.27 -0.38 5.20
N ARG A 47 -9.15 -0.37 4.46
CA ARG A 47 -7.93 0.42 4.75
C ARG A 47 -7.25 -0.04 6.06
N CYS A 48 -6.25 0.73 6.52
CA CYS A 48 -5.52 0.49 7.76
C CYS A 48 -4.95 -0.94 7.90
N GLY A 49 -4.33 -1.44 6.84
CA GLY A 49 -3.85 -2.81 6.78
C GLY A 49 -2.65 -2.99 5.85
N ILE A 50 -2.18 -4.24 5.78
CA ILE A 50 -1.04 -4.66 4.98
C ILE A 50 -1.46 -5.86 4.12
N ALA A 51 -1.10 -5.84 2.84
CA ALA A 51 -1.16 -7.02 1.99
C ALA A 51 0.20 -7.26 1.32
N VAL A 52 0.60 -8.52 1.25
CA VAL A 52 1.83 -8.95 0.59
C VAL A 52 1.42 -9.68 -0.69
N TYR A 53 1.99 -9.26 -1.82
CA TYR A 53 1.74 -9.93 -3.09
C TYR A 53 2.21 -11.39 -3.03
N GLY A 54 1.33 -12.32 -3.40
CA GLY A 54 1.64 -13.75 -3.41
C GLY A 54 1.37 -14.52 -2.09
N HIS A 55 0.81 -13.86 -1.07
CA HIS A 55 0.48 -14.46 0.23
C HIS A 55 -1.01 -14.34 0.60
#